data_AF-A0A7C6F7W6-F1
#
_entry.id   AF-A0A7C6F7W6-F1
#
_cell.length_a   1.000
_cell.length_b   1.000
_cell.length_c   1.000
_cell.angle_alpha   90.00
_cell.angle_beta   90.00
_cell.angle_gamma   90.00
#
_symmetry.space_group_name_H-M   'P 1'
#
loop_
_entity.id
_entity.type
_entity.pdbx_description
1 polymer ?
#
loop_
_entity_poly.entity_id
_entity_poly.type
_entity_poly.pdbx_seq_one_letter_code
_entity_poly.pdbx_strand_id
1 'polypeptide(L)'
;MIYIKKIKIEENKTDEDIKDATGIYIVKEKDKEFKIICRFNKFSSTISLSGKKGTLHINDETNQVIRQIVNLSDACGLNIKEEPVEDLSVLAIKGIIFAEREKSIKELIIKI
;
A
#
# COMPACT_ATOMS: atom_id res chain seq x y z
N MET A 1 -10.44 1.98 15.48
CA MET A 1 -9.12 2.62 15.63
C MET A 1 -8.16 2.03 14.61
N ILE A 2 -7.35 2.88 13.95
CA ILE A 2 -6.33 2.48 12.98
C ILE A 2 -4.98 2.95 13.49
N TYR A 3 -3.99 2.06 13.52
CA TYR A 3 -2.61 2.38 13.88
C TYR A 3 -1.72 2.19 12.66
N ILE A 4 -0.97 3.22 12.27
CA ILE A 4 -0.08 3.22 11.11
C ILE A 4 1.31 3.59 11.60
N LYS A 5 2.31 2.74 11.34
CA LYS A 5 3.71 2.96 11.75
C LYS A 5 4.65 2.73 10.59
N LYS A 6 5.47 3.74 10.28
CA LYS A 6 6.57 3.63 9.32
C LYS A 6 7.71 2.81 9.93
N ILE A 7 8.15 1.77 9.21
CA ILE A 7 9.31 0.96 9.57
C ILE A 7 10.55 1.57 8.92
N LYS A 8 11.69 1.48 9.63
CA LYS A 8 12.98 1.82 9.04
C LYS A 8 13.33 0.80 7.96
N ILE A 9 13.63 1.29 6.75
CA ILE A 9 14.19 0.48 5.69
C ILE A 9 15.67 0.28 6.01
N GLU A 10 16.09 -0.96 6.23
CA GLU A 10 17.51 -1.29 6.40
C GLU A 10 18.12 -1.45 5.01
N GLU A 11 19.15 -0.67 4.70
CA GLU A 11 19.80 -0.59 3.37
C GLU A 11 20.42 -1.91 2.89
N ASN A 12 20.53 -2.92 3.77
CA ASN A 12 21.25 -4.18 3.52
C ASN A 12 20.33 -5.39 3.25
N LYS A 13 19.04 -5.20 2.95
CA LYS A 13 18.15 -6.31 2.62
C LYS A 13 17.98 -6.44 1.10
N THR A 14 18.42 -7.59 0.56
CA THR A 14 18.16 -8.11 -0.80
C THR A 14 16.69 -8.52 -1.03
N ASP A 15 15.77 -7.97 -0.25
CA ASP A 15 14.35 -8.29 -0.38
C ASP A 15 13.79 -7.54 -1.60
N GLU A 16 13.58 -8.26 -2.70
CA GLU A 16 13.06 -7.70 -3.96
C GLU A 16 11.74 -6.94 -3.73
N ASP A 17 10.94 -7.35 -2.74
CA ASP A 17 9.67 -6.72 -2.39
C ASP A 17 9.83 -5.27 -1.91
N ILE A 18 11.00 -4.87 -1.39
CA ILE A 18 11.25 -3.51 -0.86
C ILE A 18 12.19 -2.69 -1.75
N LYS A 19 12.59 -3.23 -2.90
CA LYS A 19 13.39 -2.47 -3.88
C LYS A 19 12.66 -1.20 -4.29
N ASP A 20 13.38 -0.08 -4.26
CA ASP A 20 12.90 1.28 -4.55
C ASP A 20 11.77 1.77 -3.64
N ALA A 21 11.55 1.13 -2.49
CA ALA A 21 10.56 1.59 -1.51
C ALA A 21 10.99 2.91 -0.87
N THR A 22 10.06 3.87 -0.83
CA THR A 22 10.22 5.15 -0.11
C THR A 22 9.66 5.09 1.31
N GLY A 23 8.80 4.10 1.57
CA GLY A 23 8.24 3.84 2.88
C GLY A 23 7.69 2.43 2.99
N ILE A 24 7.85 1.84 4.18
CA ILE A 24 7.19 0.60 4.57
C ILE A 24 6.37 0.92 5.81
N TYR A 25 5.09 0.53 5.82
CA TYR A 25 4.16 0.81 6.90
C TYR A 25 3.57 -0.48 7.44
N ILE A 26 3.54 -0.62 8.77
CA ILE A 26 2.64 -1.55 9.43
C ILE A 26 1.34 -0.83 9.71
N VAL A 27 0.24 -1.39 9.24
CA VAL A 27 -1.11 -0.93 9.53
C VAL A 27 -1.80 -1.99 10.38
N LYS A 28 -2.27 -1.59 11.56
CA LYS A 28 -3.14 -2.41 12.39
C LYS A 28 -4.53 -1.79 12.37
N GLU A 29 -5.50 -2.55 11.90
CA GLU A 29 -6.90 -2.16 11.83
C GLU A 29 -7.76 -3.36 12.20
N LYS A 30 -8.70 -3.16 13.15
CA LYS A 30 -9.45 -4.25 13.79
C LYS A 30 -8.46 -5.32 14.32
N ASP A 31 -8.66 -6.58 13.94
CA ASP A 31 -7.83 -7.74 14.32
C ASP A 31 -6.84 -8.15 13.21
N LYS A 32 -6.58 -7.26 12.24
CA LYS A 32 -5.70 -7.53 11.10
C LYS A 32 -4.48 -6.61 11.12
N GLU A 33 -3.36 -7.15 10.64
CA GLU A 33 -2.13 -6.41 10.40
C GLU A 33 -1.75 -6.51 8.92
N PHE A 34 -1.41 -5.37 8.32
CA PHE A 34 -0.97 -5.26 6.93
C PHE A 34 0.40 -4.61 6.86
N LYS A 35 1.30 -5.20 6.07
CA LYS A 35 2.57 -4.56 5.70
C LYS A 35 2.42 -3.93 4.32
N ILE A 36 2.41 -2.60 4.28
CA ILE A 36 2.19 -1.80 3.07
C ILE A 36 3.50 -1.18 2.61
N ILE A 37 3.77 -1.26 1.31
CA ILE A 37 4.99 -0.77 0.68
C ILE A 37 4.62 0.37 -0.27
N CYS A 38 5.22 1.53 -0.03
CA CYS A 38 5.07 2.74 -0.82
C CYS A 38 6.31 2.96 -1.70
N ARG A 39 6.09 3.29 -2.97
CA ARG A 39 7.15 3.75 -3.90
C ARG A 39 6.69 5.04 -4.55
N PHE A 40 7.24 6.16 -4.09
CA PHE A 40 6.86 7.49 -4.54
C PHE A 40 8.06 8.14 -5.22
N ASN A 41 7.97 8.38 -6.51
CA ASN A 41 8.99 9.12 -7.26
C ASN A 41 8.35 10.29 -8.02
N LYS A 42 9.15 11.06 -8.76
CA LYS A 42 8.70 12.25 -9.49
C LYS A 42 7.59 11.94 -10.52
N PHE A 43 7.52 10.72 -11.03
CA PHE A 43 6.68 10.35 -12.18
C PHE A 43 5.54 9.39 -11.83
N SER A 44 5.61 8.72 -10.68
CA SER A 44 4.68 7.67 -10.29
C SER A 44 4.63 7.51 -8.77
N SER A 45 3.49 7.04 -8.27
CA SER A 45 3.32 6.64 -6.89
C SER A 45 2.56 5.33 -6.85
N THR A 46 3.13 4.33 -6.20
CA THR A 46 2.48 3.02 -6.04
C THR A 46 2.44 2.65 -4.57
N ILE A 47 1.34 1.99 -4.20
CA ILE A 47 1.12 1.40 -2.88
C ILE A 47 0.85 -0.09 -3.12
N SER A 48 1.45 -0.97 -2.33
CA SER A 48 1.35 -2.42 -2.53
C SER A 48 1.34 -3.14 -1.19
N LEU A 49 0.84 -4.38 -1.17
CA LEU A 49 0.94 -5.27 -0.02
C LEU A 49 2.24 -6.08 -0.13
N SER A 50 3.03 -6.15 0.95
CA SER A 50 4.21 -7.02 1.01
C SER A 50 3.82 -8.47 0.73
N GLY A 51 4.63 -9.20 -0.05
CA GLY A 51 4.39 -10.60 -0.42
C GLY A 51 3.23 -10.81 -1.39
N LYS A 52 2.65 -9.74 -1.95
CA LYS A 52 1.49 -9.82 -2.85
C LYS A 52 1.74 -8.99 -4.12
N LYS A 53 1.59 -9.62 -5.29
CA LYS A 53 1.61 -8.91 -6.58
C LYS A 53 0.44 -7.92 -6.68
N GLY A 54 0.68 -6.81 -7.36
CA GLY A 54 -0.31 -5.79 -7.68
C GLY A 54 -0.17 -4.51 -6.85
N THR A 55 -0.90 -3.48 -7.26
CA THR A 55 -0.96 -2.18 -6.56
C THR A 55 -2.32 -1.98 -5.93
N LEU A 56 -2.35 -1.27 -4.80
CA LEU A 56 -3.55 -0.86 -4.13
C LEU A 56 -4.06 0.47 -4.69
N HIS A 57 -5.37 0.56 -4.89
CA HIS A 57 -6.07 1.80 -5.14
C HIS A 57 -7.37 1.85 -4.32
N ILE A 58 -7.94 3.04 -4.18
CA ILE A 58 -9.25 3.24 -3.57
C ILE A 58 -10.26 3.22 -4.69
N ASN A 59 -11.26 2.34 -4.60
CA ASN A 59 -12.42 2.37 -5.47
C ASN A 59 -13.48 3.25 -4.80
N ASP A 60 -13.72 4.43 -5.38
CA ASP A 60 -14.61 5.43 -4.80
C ASP A 60 -16.09 5.03 -4.88
N GLU A 61 -16.48 4.20 -5.85
CA GLU A 61 -17.88 3.73 -6.01
C GLU A 61 -18.28 2.75 -4.91
N THR A 62 -17.36 1.86 -4.54
CA THR A 62 -17.58 0.81 -3.53
C THR A 62 -17.03 1.18 -2.15
N ASN A 63 -16.26 2.27 -2.06
CA ASN A 63 -15.52 2.68 -0.86
C ASN A 63 -14.64 1.55 -0.29
N GLN A 64 -13.98 0.81 -1.19
CA GLN A 64 -13.11 -0.33 -0.86
C GLN A 64 -11.67 -0.06 -1.30
N VAL A 65 -10.73 -0.72 -0.63
CA VAL A 65 -9.35 -0.83 -1.10
C VAL A 65 -9.26 -2.01 -2.04
N ILE A 66 -8.88 -1.77 -3.29
CA ILE A 66 -8.77 -2.79 -4.33
C ILE A 66 -7.30 -3.05 -4.62
N ARG A 67 -6.93 -4.32 -4.72
CA ARG A 67 -5.66 -4.78 -5.26
C ARG A 67 -5.84 -5.06 -6.75
N GLN A 68 -5.15 -4.28 -7.57
CA GLN A 68 -5.13 -4.43 -9.02
C GLN A 68 -3.85 -5.15 -9.47
N ILE A 69 -4.03 -6.26 -10.18
CA ILE A 69 -2.95 -7.07 -10.74
C ILE A 69 -3.02 -6.94 -12.26
N VAL A 70 -1.98 -6.39 -12.85
CA VAL A 70 -1.84 -6.28 -14.31
C VAL A 70 -0.93 -7.38 -14.82
N ASN A 71 -1.41 -8.14 -15.80
CA ASN A 71 -0.63 -9.15 -16.52
C ASN A 71 -0.65 -8.83 -18.02
N LEU A 72 0.47 -9.07 -18.70
CA LEU A 72 0.51 -9.07 -20.16
C LEU A 72 -0.22 -10.32 -20.66
N SER A 73 -1.10 -10.15 -21.64
CA SER A 73 -1.71 -11.28 -22.35
C SER A 73 -1.02 -11.48 -23.70
N ASP A 74 -1.08 -12.71 -24.21
CA ASP A 74 -0.47 -13.11 -25.49
C ASP A 74 -1.03 -12.33 -26.70
N ALA A 75 -2.19 -11.69 -26.54
CA ALA A 75 -2.86 -10.92 -27.58
C ALA A 75 -2.72 -9.40 -27.35
N CYS A 76 -1.48 -8.88 -27.25
CA CYS A 76 -1.17 -7.43 -27.10
C CYS A 76 -2.06 -6.65 -26.11
N GLY A 77 -2.65 -7.36 -25.15
CA GLY A 77 -3.72 -6.87 -24.30
C GLY A 77 -3.26 -6.86 -22.85
N LEU A 78 -3.91 -6.02 -22.05
CA LEU A 78 -3.72 -6.03 -20.60
C LEU A 78 -4.84 -6.84 -19.98
N ASN A 79 -4.48 -7.88 -19.23
CA ASN A 79 -5.41 -8.56 -18.36
C ASN A 79 -5.31 -7.93 -16.97
N ILE A 80 -6.41 -7.29 -16.54
CA ILE A 80 -6.51 -6.62 -15.25
C ILE A 80 -7.39 -7.47 -14.35
N LYS A 81 -6.82 -7.94 -13.24
CA LYS A 81 -7.57 -8.60 -12.18
C LYS A 81 -7.67 -7.67 -10.98
N GLU A 82 -8.88 -7.44 -10.51
CA GLU A 82 -9.15 -6.61 -9.33
C GLU A 82 -9.75 -7.45 -8.22
N GLU A 83 -9.26 -7.24 -7.00
CA GLU A 83 -9.72 -7.96 -5.83
C GLU A 83 -9.84 -7.00 -4.64
N PRO A 84 -10.97 -6.99 -3.90
CA PRO A 84 -11.06 -6.22 -2.68
C PRO A 84 -10.09 -6.76 -1.62
N VAL A 85 -9.46 -5.84 -0.89
CA VAL A 85 -8.65 -6.17 0.28
C VAL A 85 -9.54 -6.08 1.51
N GLU A 86 -10.01 -7.23 1.96
CA GLU A 86 -10.84 -7.34 3.16
C GLU A 86 -10.14 -6.71 4.37
N ASP A 87 -10.94 -6.06 5.21
CA ASP A 87 -10.54 -5.43 6.48
C ASP A 87 -9.53 -4.27 6.42
N LEU A 88 -9.07 -3.88 5.22
CA LEU A 88 -8.24 -2.70 5.04
C LEU A 88 -9.12 -1.51 4.63
N SER A 89 -9.26 -0.51 5.49
CA SER A 89 -10.10 0.65 5.18
C SER A 89 -9.43 1.63 4.22
N VAL A 90 -10.28 2.37 3.52
CA VAL A 90 -9.88 3.55 2.74
C VAL A 90 -9.17 4.61 3.61
N LEU A 91 -9.57 4.74 4.88
CA LEU A 91 -8.93 5.66 5.83
C LEU A 91 -7.48 5.27 6.12
N ALA A 92 -7.18 3.98 6.23
CA ALA A 92 -5.81 3.51 6.40
C ALA A 92 -4.92 3.91 5.22
N ILE A 93 -5.40 3.73 3.98
CA ILE A 93 -4.66 4.13 2.76
C ILE A 93 -4.46 5.65 2.71
N LYS A 94 -5.51 6.44 3.00
CA LYS A 94 -5.41 7.90 3.07
C LYS A 94 -4.40 8.35 4.13
N GLY A 95 -4.38 7.70 5.30
CA GLY A 95 -3.42 7.96 6.37
C GLY A 95 -1.97 7.67 5.95
N ILE A 96 -1.74 6.58 5.22
CA ILE A 96 -0.43 6.25 4.66
C ILE A 96 0.02 7.30 3.64
N ILE A 97 -0.85 7.68 2.71
CA ILE A 97 -0.55 8.71 1.70
C ILE A 97 -0.17 10.02 2.37
N PHE A 98 -0.91 10.40 3.41
CA PHE A 98 -0.61 11.59 4.20
C PHE A 98 0.77 11.50 4.88
N ALA A 99 1.05 10.41 5.60
CA ALA A 99 2.34 10.20 6.28
C ALA A 99 3.52 10.09 5.30
N GLU A 100 3.31 9.54 4.11
CA GLU A 100 4.37 9.43 3.10
C GLU A 100 4.73 10.77 2.46
N ARG A 101 3.73 11.65 2.29
CA ARG A 101 3.95 13.04 1.83
C ARG A 101 4.59 13.88 2.94
N GLU A 102 4.07 13.79 4.15
CA GLU A 102 4.60 14.43 5.35
C GLU A 102 5.69 13.55 5.96
N LYS A 103 6.87 13.51 5.31
CA LYS A 103 8.01 12.62 5.65
C LYS A 103 8.43 12.60 7.12
N SER A 104 8.03 13.58 7.92
CA SER A 104 8.27 13.66 9.37
C SER A 104 7.39 12.72 10.19
N ILE A 105 6.25 12.27 9.66
CA ILE A 105 5.30 11.42 10.34
C ILE A 105 5.77 9.96 10.30
N LYS A 106 6.19 9.45 11.46
CA LYS A 106 6.58 8.04 11.62
C LYS A 106 5.46 7.18 12.17
N GLU A 107 4.51 7.76 12.88
CA GLU A 107 3.37 7.07 13.47
C GLU A 107 2.12 7.93 13.35
N LEU A 108 0.98 7.31 13.03
CA LEU A 108 -0.32 7.95 12.92
C LEU A 108 -1.38 7.06 13.56
N ILE A 109 -2.22 7.67 14.41
CA ILE A 109 -3.35 7.00 15.06
C ILE A 109 -4.63 7.68 14.61
N ILE A 110 -5.52 6.92 13.97
CA ILE A 110 -6.84 7.41 13.54
C ILE A 110 -7.89 6.82 14.48
N LYS A 111 -8.56 7.69 15.23
CA LYS A 111 -9.72 7.32 16.04
C LYS A 111 -10.97 7.39 15.16
N ILE A 112 -11.72 6.31 15.13
CA ILE A 112 -12.99 6.15 14.39
C ILE A 112 -14.08 5.95 15.42
#